data_AF-A0A5J6FBQ0-F1
#
_entry.id   AF-A0A5J6FBQ0-F1
#
_cell.length_a   1.000
_cell.length_b   1.000
_cell.length_c   1.000
_cell.angle_alpha   90.00
_cell.angle_beta   90.00
_cell.angle_gamma   90.00
#
_symmetry.space_group_name_H-M   'P 1'
#
loop_
_entity.id
_entity.type
_entity.pdbx_description
1 polymer ?
#
loop_
_entity_poly.entity_id
_entity_poly.type
_entity_poly.pdbx_seq_one_letter_code
_entity_poly.pdbx_strand_id
1 'polypeptide(L)'
;MAFGADELRVLRRALAHALHSTPLPEEDVQDCLRLADRVDEVAREAGRLRAFLLADLARYREALPGSLSGYLELLQDALAAGYDPRPEDLAALRALRGGPDAAALLERCQVIAERSVRARLAGHPAPSAPAPRSRLLALPGGRAAAGPEHPKTPAGPDAPARPRPAPKPSEVFPPRRRPAPAPPSEERAVS
;
A
#
# COMPACT_ATOMS: atom_id res chain seq x y z
N MET A 1 11.44 -11.84 4.88
CA MET A 1 11.78 -11.20 6.17
C MET A 1 12.05 -12.30 7.18
N ALA A 2 13.07 -12.12 8.02
CA ALA A 2 13.36 -13.02 9.15
C ALA A 2 13.22 -12.22 10.45
N PHE A 3 12.61 -12.81 11.47
CA PHE A 3 12.52 -12.23 12.81
C PHE A 3 13.73 -12.66 13.64
N GLY A 4 14.30 -11.72 14.38
CA GLY A 4 15.31 -11.95 15.39
C GLY A 4 14.73 -12.51 16.69
N ALA A 5 15.61 -12.90 17.61
CA ALA A 5 15.22 -13.55 18.86
C ALA A 5 14.30 -12.68 19.73
N ASP A 6 14.53 -11.37 19.79
CA ASP A 6 13.74 -10.46 20.62
C ASP A 6 12.34 -10.25 20.05
N GLU A 7 12.23 -10.12 18.73
CA GLU A 7 10.95 -9.98 18.04
C GLU A 7 10.10 -11.26 18.21
N LEU A 8 10.74 -12.43 18.16
CA LEU A 8 10.08 -13.70 18.44
C LEU A 8 9.63 -13.83 19.91
N ARG A 9 10.38 -13.28 20.87
CA ARG A 9 9.96 -13.24 22.28
C ARG A 9 8.73 -12.37 22.47
N VAL A 10 8.70 -11.18 21.84
CA VAL A 10 7.53 -10.28 21.86
C VAL A 10 6.31 -10.98 21.24
N LEU A 11 6.45 -11.60 20.07
CA LEU A 11 5.36 -12.34 19.43
C LEU A 11 4.84 -13.51 20.27
N ARG A 12 5.74 -14.30 20.86
CA ARG A 12 5.37 -15.42 21.73
C ARG A 12 4.60 -14.94 22.94
N ARG A 13 5.03 -13.83 23.56
CA ARG A 13 4.35 -13.22 24.71
C ARG A 13 2.97 -12.74 24.31
N ALA A 14 2.85 -11.99 23.21
CA ALA A 14 1.57 -11.52 22.69
C ALA A 14 0.59 -12.66 22.41
N LEU A 15 1.05 -13.72 21.73
CA LEU A 15 0.26 -14.91 21.43
C LEU A 15 -0.20 -15.65 22.70
N ALA A 16 0.69 -15.79 23.69
CA ALA A 16 0.32 -16.42 24.96
C ALA A 16 -0.84 -15.68 25.62
N HIS A 17 -0.81 -14.36 25.70
CA HIS A 17 -1.91 -13.60 26.29
C HIS A 17 -3.19 -13.66 25.44
N ALA A 18 -3.08 -13.60 24.10
CA ALA A 18 -4.23 -13.74 23.20
C ALA A 18 -4.96 -15.08 23.38
N LEU A 19 -4.22 -16.17 23.63
CA LEU A 19 -4.80 -17.49 23.89
C LEU A 19 -5.47 -17.61 25.26
N HIS A 20 -4.96 -16.91 26.29
CA HIS A 20 -5.48 -16.99 27.65
C HIS A 20 -6.47 -15.86 28.00
N SER A 21 -6.76 -14.96 27.05
CA SER A 21 -7.63 -13.78 27.24
C SER A 21 -7.25 -12.92 28.46
N THR A 22 -5.96 -12.89 28.79
CA THR A 22 -5.44 -12.08 29.90
C THR A 22 -5.02 -10.70 29.40
N PRO A 23 -5.22 -9.63 30.18
CA PRO A 23 -4.77 -8.30 29.79
C PRO A 23 -3.23 -8.26 29.72
N LEU A 24 -2.69 -7.65 28.65
CA LEU A 24 -1.26 -7.38 28.57
C LEU A 24 -0.87 -6.23 29.52
N PRO A 25 0.29 -6.30 30.17
CA PRO A 25 0.94 -5.13 30.75
C PRO A 25 1.26 -4.07 29.69
N GLU A 26 1.22 -2.80 30.09
CA GLU A 26 1.42 -1.65 29.19
C GLU A 26 2.75 -1.72 28.41
N GLU A 27 3.84 -2.13 29.06
CA GLU A 27 5.15 -2.27 28.41
C GLU A 27 5.12 -3.22 27.20
N ASP A 28 4.37 -4.32 27.32
CA ASP A 28 4.23 -5.30 26.24
C ASP A 28 3.37 -4.81 25.11
N VAL A 29 2.34 -4.03 25.46
CA VAL A 29 1.50 -3.38 24.45
C VAL A 29 2.40 -2.46 23.62
N GLN A 30 3.25 -1.67 24.27
CA GLN A 30 4.18 -0.79 23.59
C GLN A 30 5.23 -1.57 22.76
N ASP A 31 5.74 -2.69 23.24
CA ASP A 31 6.64 -3.57 22.46
C ASP A 31 5.94 -4.16 21.23
N CYS A 32 4.69 -4.58 21.36
CA CYS A 32 3.90 -5.10 20.24
C CYS A 32 3.62 -4.01 19.20
N LEU A 33 3.30 -2.80 19.63
CA LEU A 33 3.10 -1.66 18.74
C LEU A 33 4.40 -1.30 18.00
N ARG A 34 5.53 -1.21 18.71
CA ARG A 34 6.84 -0.99 18.10
C ARG A 34 7.19 -2.07 17.07
N LEU A 35 6.89 -3.33 17.38
CA LEU A 35 7.12 -4.43 16.45
C LEU A 35 6.20 -4.32 15.23
N ALA A 36 4.92 -3.99 15.42
CA ALA A 36 3.99 -3.77 14.32
C ALA A 36 4.46 -2.64 13.40
N ASP A 37 4.91 -1.51 13.94
CA ASP A 37 5.45 -0.39 13.17
C ASP A 37 6.68 -0.80 12.33
N ARG A 38 7.58 -1.62 12.91
CA ARG A 38 8.75 -2.16 12.18
C ARG A 38 8.32 -3.08 11.04
N VAL A 39 7.35 -3.97 11.28
CA VAL A 39 6.82 -4.86 10.24
C VAL A 39 6.16 -4.06 9.12
N ASP A 40 5.39 -3.03 9.47
CA ASP A 40 4.74 -2.16 8.50
C ASP A 40 5.74 -1.33 7.69
N GLU A 41 6.85 -0.89 8.29
CA GLU A 41 7.95 -0.24 7.55
C GLU A 41 8.60 -1.21 6.57
N VAL A 42 8.94 -2.43 7.01
CA VAL A 42 9.53 -3.45 6.12
C VAL A 42 8.56 -3.81 4.99
N ALA A 43 7.26 -3.91 5.28
CA ALA A 43 6.24 -4.14 4.26
C ALA A 43 6.15 -2.98 3.25
N ARG A 44 6.23 -1.73 3.72
CA ARG A 44 6.25 -0.54 2.86
C ARG A 44 7.51 -0.48 1.99
N GLU A 45 8.68 -0.77 2.54
CA GLU A 45 9.94 -0.85 1.78
C GLU A 45 9.91 -1.99 0.76
N ALA A 46 9.43 -3.19 1.14
CA ALA A 46 9.26 -4.29 0.20
C ALA A 46 8.29 -3.91 -0.95
N GLY A 47 7.24 -3.13 -0.65
CA GLY A 47 6.36 -2.55 -1.65
C GLY A 47 7.08 -1.60 -2.62
N ARG A 48 7.97 -0.73 -2.11
CA ARG A 48 8.80 0.17 -2.92
C ARG A 48 9.74 -0.62 -3.84
N LEU A 49 10.46 -1.60 -3.31
CA LEU A 49 11.36 -2.48 -4.08
C LEU A 49 10.60 -3.24 -5.17
N ARG A 50 9.40 -3.77 -4.84
CA ARG A 50 8.56 -4.46 -5.82
C ARG A 50 8.09 -3.51 -6.92
N ALA A 51 7.67 -2.29 -6.58
CA ALA A 51 7.25 -1.30 -7.57
C ALA A 51 8.39 -0.95 -8.54
N PHE A 52 9.61 -0.78 -8.02
CA PHE A 52 10.81 -0.56 -8.83
C PHE A 52 11.09 -1.75 -9.76
N LEU A 53 11.09 -2.97 -9.23
CA LEU A 53 11.29 -4.19 -10.03
C LEU A 53 10.28 -4.31 -11.16
N LEU A 54 9.00 -4.03 -10.91
CA LEU A 54 7.95 -4.08 -11.92
C LEU A 54 8.12 -3.02 -13.01
N ALA A 55 8.60 -1.82 -12.64
CA ALA A 55 8.94 -0.78 -13.61
C ALA A 55 10.14 -1.17 -14.47
N ASP A 56 11.14 -1.80 -13.88
CA ASP A 56 12.31 -2.32 -14.59
C ASP A 56 11.92 -3.47 -15.52
N LEU A 57 11.08 -4.42 -15.09
CA LEU A 57 10.55 -5.47 -15.97
C LEU A 57 9.87 -4.92 -17.21
N ALA A 58 9.06 -3.87 -17.05
CA ALA A 58 8.44 -3.20 -18.19
C ALA A 58 9.51 -2.58 -19.12
N ARG A 59 10.49 -1.87 -18.56
CA ARG A 59 11.59 -1.27 -19.34
C ARG A 59 12.39 -2.31 -20.12
N TYR A 60 12.74 -3.43 -19.50
CA TYR A 60 13.45 -4.52 -20.16
C TYR A 60 12.58 -5.15 -21.25
N ARG A 61 11.28 -5.34 -21.01
CA ARG A 61 10.37 -5.88 -22.02
C ARG A 61 10.26 -4.99 -23.25
N GLU A 62 10.15 -3.67 -23.08
CA GLU A 62 10.09 -2.71 -24.19
C GLU A 62 11.41 -2.65 -25.00
N ALA A 63 12.53 -3.03 -24.39
CA ALA A 63 13.84 -3.07 -25.05
C ALA A 63 14.13 -4.40 -25.77
N LEU A 64 13.17 -5.32 -25.84
CA LEU A 64 13.35 -6.60 -26.53
C LEU A 64 13.48 -6.39 -28.05
N PRO A 65 14.32 -7.20 -28.74
CA PRO A 65 15.07 -8.36 -28.23
C PRO A 65 16.41 -8.02 -27.57
N GLY A 66 16.85 -6.75 -27.58
CA GLY A 66 18.19 -6.34 -27.14
C GLY A 66 18.48 -6.55 -25.64
N SER A 67 17.44 -6.67 -24.82
CA SER A 67 17.49 -6.86 -23.37
C SER A 67 17.18 -8.31 -22.93
N LEU A 68 17.18 -9.27 -23.86
CA LEU A 68 16.67 -10.64 -23.63
C LEU A 68 17.19 -11.29 -22.34
N SER A 69 18.50 -11.35 -22.15
CA SER A 69 19.11 -12.00 -20.96
C SER A 69 18.62 -11.36 -19.66
N GLY A 70 18.72 -10.04 -19.55
CA GLY A 70 18.29 -9.32 -18.37
C GLY A 70 16.78 -9.36 -18.13
N TYR A 71 15.97 -9.45 -19.18
CA TYR A 71 14.53 -9.67 -19.04
C TYR A 71 14.22 -11.06 -18.44
N LEU A 72 14.87 -12.11 -18.93
CA LEU A 72 14.65 -13.48 -18.44
C LEU A 72 15.11 -13.65 -16.99
N GLU A 73 16.29 -13.11 -16.63
CA GLU A 73 16.80 -13.11 -15.26
C GLU A 73 15.86 -12.37 -14.31
N LEU A 74 15.51 -11.13 -14.65
CA LEU A 74 14.63 -10.30 -13.81
C LEU A 74 13.24 -10.92 -13.66
N LEU A 75 12.72 -11.59 -14.70
CA LEU A 75 11.45 -12.29 -14.63
C LEU A 75 11.53 -13.52 -13.71
N GLN A 76 12.64 -14.27 -13.73
CA GLN A 76 12.84 -15.38 -12.79
C GLN A 76 12.83 -14.92 -11.34
N ASP A 77 13.56 -13.85 -11.03
CA ASP A 77 13.61 -13.26 -9.69
C ASP A 77 12.23 -12.76 -9.25
N ALA A 78 11.49 -12.12 -10.16
CA ALA A 78 10.13 -11.68 -9.89
C ALA A 78 9.21 -12.84 -9.55
N LEU A 79 9.27 -13.93 -10.33
CA LEU A 79 8.46 -15.13 -10.11
C LEU A 79 8.82 -15.81 -8.78
N ALA A 80 10.10 -15.87 -8.42
CA ALA A 80 10.56 -16.37 -7.12
C ALA A 80 10.02 -15.51 -5.96
N ALA A 81 9.83 -14.21 -6.18
CA ALA A 81 9.21 -13.28 -5.24
C ALA A 81 7.66 -13.30 -5.26
N GLY A 82 7.03 -14.20 -6.02
CA GLY A 82 5.57 -14.34 -6.07
C GLY A 82 4.87 -13.33 -7.00
N TYR A 83 5.55 -12.87 -8.04
CA TYR A 83 4.92 -12.11 -9.13
C TYR A 83 3.91 -12.96 -9.91
N ASP A 84 2.72 -12.40 -10.17
CA ASP A 84 1.73 -12.98 -11.08
C ASP A 84 2.02 -12.46 -12.51
N PRO A 85 2.47 -13.32 -13.44
CA PRO A 85 2.90 -12.89 -14.76
C PRO A 85 1.74 -12.28 -15.55
N ARG A 86 2.01 -11.16 -16.24
CA ARG A 86 0.99 -10.43 -17.00
C ARG A 86 0.85 -11.00 -18.42
N PRO A 87 -0.27 -10.71 -19.11
CA PRO A 87 -0.45 -11.10 -20.51
C PRO A 87 0.68 -10.63 -21.42
N GLU A 88 1.25 -9.45 -21.17
CA GLU A 88 2.39 -8.91 -21.92
C GLU A 88 3.66 -9.75 -21.74
N ASP A 89 3.87 -10.32 -20.55
CA ASP A 89 5.01 -11.19 -20.28
C ASP A 89 4.85 -12.52 -21.05
N LEU A 90 3.64 -13.09 -21.06
CA LEU A 90 3.34 -14.27 -21.85
C LEU A 90 3.48 -14.01 -23.35
N ALA A 91 3.10 -12.82 -23.83
CA ALA A 91 3.26 -12.42 -25.22
C ALA A 91 4.74 -12.28 -25.60
N ALA A 92 5.54 -11.61 -24.76
CA ALA A 92 6.97 -11.46 -24.95
C ALA A 92 7.67 -12.84 -25.01
N LEU A 93 7.41 -13.72 -24.05
CA LEU A 93 7.98 -15.07 -24.05
C LEU A 93 7.55 -15.91 -25.26
N ARG A 94 6.30 -15.76 -25.73
CA ARG A 94 5.83 -16.43 -26.96
C ARG A 94 6.54 -15.94 -28.22
N ALA A 95 6.93 -14.67 -28.27
CA ALA A 95 7.70 -14.08 -29.38
C ALA A 95 9.17 -14.53 -29.35
N LEU A 96 9.68 -14.90 -28.18
CA LEU A 96 11.06 -15.35 -27.95
C LEU A 96 11.25 -16.88 -28.04
N ARG A 97 10.30 -17.60 -28.63
CA ARG A 97 10.22 -19.08 -28.66
C ARG A 97 11.41 -19.83 -29.28
N GLY A 98 12.44 -19.13 -29.77
CA GLY A 98 13.68 -19.74 -30.25
C GLY A 98 14.64 -20.22 -29.16
N GLY A 99 14.49 -19.77 -27.91
CA GLY A 99 15.38 -20.13 -26.80
C GLY A 99 14.78 -21.15 -25.82
N PRO A 100 15.54 -22.16 -25.35
CA PRO A 100 15.05 -23.15 -24.38
C PRO A 100 14.66 -22.50 -23.04
N ASP A 101 15.39 -21.48 -22.60
CA ASP A 101 15.13 -20.78 -21.33
C ASP A 101 13.82 -19.98 -21.36
N ALA A 102 13.54 -19.31 -22.49
CA ALA A 102 12.29 -18.59 -22.69
C ALA A 102 11.08 -19.55 -22.74
N ALA A 103 11.26 -20.73 -23.36
CA ALA A 103 10.23 -21.77 -23.38
C ALA A 103 9.95 -22.34 -21.97
N ALA A 104 10.99 -22.65 -21.19
CA ALA A 104 10.82 -23.14 -19.82
C ALA A 104 10.15 -22.10 -18.91
N LEU A 105 10.50 -20.82 -19.06
CA LEU A 105 9.84 -19.73 -18.35
C LEU A 105 8.39 -19.54 -18.76
N LEU A 106 8.08 -19.70 -20.05
CA LEU A 106 6.71 -19.60 -20.56
C LEU A 106 5.80 -20.65 -19.91
N GLU A 107 6.22 -21.91 -19.87
CA GLU A 107 5.47 -22.99 -19.23
C GLU A 107 5.21 -22.70 -17.74
N ARG A 108 6.25 -22.25 -17.02
CA ARG A 108 6.12 -21.85 -15.62
C ARG A 108 5.14 -20.69 -15.44
N CYS A 109 5.23 -19.66 -16.28
CA CYS A 109 4.35 -18.49 -16.21
C CYS A 109 2.90 -18.86 -16.48
N GLN A 110 2.63 -19.76 -17.44
CA GLN A 110 1.28 -20.22 -17.74
C GLN A 110 0.64 -20.93 -16.54
N VAL A 111 1.37 -21.85 -15.89
CA VAL A 111 0.88 -22.55 -14.69
C VAL A 111 0.52 -21.57 -13.56
N ILE A 112 1.35 -20.55 -13.35
CA ILE A 112 1.09 -19.52 -12.33
C ILE A 112 -0.13 -18.68 -12.73
N ALA A 113 -0.17 -18.17 -13.95
CA ALA A 113 -1.28 -17.35 -14.44
C ALA A 113 -2.63 -18.10 -14.37
N GLU A 114 -2.65 -19.38 -14.74
CA GLU A 114 -3.84 -20.23 -14.64
C GLU A 114 -4.30 -20.42 -13.20
N ARG A 115 -3.38 -20.68 -12.27
CA ARG A 115 -3.69 -20.77 -10.84
C ARG A 115 -4.27 -19.46 -10.32
N SER A 116 -3.69 -18.33 -10.71
CA SER A 116 -4.17 -17.00 -10.34
C SER A 116 -5.56 -16.72 -10.92
N VAL A 117 -5.82 -17.06 -12.18
CA VAL A 117 -7.16 -16.94 -12.80
C VAL A 117 -8.17 -17.83 -12.07
N ARG A 118 -7.82 -19.09 -11.80
CA ARG A 118 -8.69 -20.03 -11.08
C ARG A 118 -9.03 -19.53 -9.67
N ALA A 119 -8.05 -18.99 -8.94
CA ALA A 119 -8.26 -18.39 -7.64
C ALA A 119 -9.23 -17.20 -7.72
N ARG A 120 -9.05 -16.31 -8.70
CA ARG A 120 -9.96 -15.17 -8.94
C ARG A 120 -11.39 -15.63 -9.24
N LEU A 121 -11.55 -16.66 -10.08
CA LEU A 121 -12.86 -17.23 -10.42
C LEU A 121 -13.52 -17.93 -9.23
N ALA A 122 -12.73 -18.52 -8.33
CA ALA A 122 -13.20 -19.11 -7.08
C ALA A 122 -13.50 -18.07 -5.99
N GLY A 123 -13.50 -16.77 -6.32
CA GLY A 123 -13.75 -15.68 -5.37
C GLY A 123 -12.65 -15.48 -4.33
N HIS A 124 -11.47 -16.08 -4.53
CA HIS A 124 -10.33 -15.85 -3.65
C HIS A 124 -9.69 -14.51 -4.06
N PRO A 125 -9.48 -13.58 -3.10
CA PRO A 125 -8.76 -12.35 -3.42
C PRO A 125 -7.37 -12.72 -3.95
N ALA A 126 -6.95 -12.05 -5.01
CA ALA A 126 -5.58 -12.19 -5.52
C ALA A 126 -4.58 -11.90 -4.38
N PRO A 127 -3.39 -12.52 -4.37
CA PRO A 127 -2.40 -12.37 -3.29
C PRO A 127 -1.77 -10.96 -3.16
N SER A 128 -2.40 -9.93 -3.74
CA SER A 128 -1.99 -8.54 -3.66
C SER A 128 -2.84 -7.82 -2.61
N ALA A 129 -2.22 -7.63 -1.45
CA ALA A 129 -2.68 -6.93 -0.25
C ALA A 129 -3.50 -7.77 0.74
N PRO A 130 -3.16 -7.76 2.04
CA PRO A 130 -4.07 -8.26 3.04
C PRO A 130 -5.33 -7.41 2.98
N ALA A 131 -6.48 -8.04 2.75
CA ALA A 131 -7.77 -7.39 2.97
C ALA A 131 -7.76 -6.77 4.38
N PRO A 132 -8.38 -5.59 4.58
CA PRO A 132 -8.49 -5.01 5.91
C PRO A 132 -9.14 -6.07 6.80
N ARG A 133 -8.40 -6.51 7.82
CA ARG A 133 -8.85 -7.50 8.79
C ARG A 133 -10.27 -7.12 9.20
N SER A 134 -11.20 -8.05 9.04
CA SER A 134 -12.60 -7.92 9.44
C SER A 134 -12.68 -7.14 10.74
N ARG A 135 -13.42 -6.01 10.72
CA ARG A 135 -13.73 -5.24 11.92
C ARG A 135 -14.23 -6.22 12.97
N LEU A 136 -13.50 -6.35 14.06
CA LEU A 136 -13.94 -7.09 15.24
C LEU A 136 -15.28 -6.47 15.65
N LEU A 137 -16.36 -7.24 15.46
CA LEU A 137 -17.65 -6.92 16.05
C LEU A 137 -17.42 -6.95 17.56
N ALA A 138 -17.54 -5.79 18.21
CA ALA A 138 -17.51 -5.71 19.66
C ALA A 138 -18.62 -6.62 20.20
N LEU A 139 -18.24 -7.72 20.86
CA LEU A 139 -19.16 -8.54 21.62
C LEU A 139 -19.68 -7.70 22.79
N PRO A 140 -21.01 -7.52 22.95
CA PRO A 140 -21.56 -6.80 24.10
C PRO A 140 -21.38 -7.64 25.37
N GLY A 141 -20.29 -7.39 26.10
CA GLY A 141 -20.01 -7.99 27.39
C GLY A 141 -20.59 -7.19 28.56
N GLY A 142 -21.65 -7.73 29.15
CA GLY A 142 -22.09 -7.65 30.56
C GLY A 142 -21.85 -6.40 31.41
N ARG A 143 -22.94 -5.73 31.81
CA ARG A 143 -23.03 -5.07 33.12
C ARG A 143 -24.32 -5.47 33.84
N ALA A 144 -24.14 -5.90 35.09
CA ALA A 144 -25.16 -6.26 36.05
C ALA A 144 -26.06 -5.06 36.43
N ALA A 145 -27.27 -5.40 36.86
CA ALA A 145 -28.37 -4.50 37.19
C ALA A 145 -28.08 -3.52 38.34
N ALA A 146 -28.52 -2.26 38.16
CA ALA A 146 -29.08 -1.41 39.23
C ALA A 146 -29.76 -0.16 38.62
N GLY A 147 -31.07 -0.01 38.85
CA GLY A 147 -31.80 1.27 38.93
C GLY A 147 -32.30 1.92 37.61
N PRO A 148 -33.60 2.24 37.49
CA PRO A 148 -34.11 3.07 36.40
C PRO A 148 -33.90 4.55 36.73
N GLU A 149 -32.95 5.21 36.07
CA GLU A 149 -32.96 6.66 35.91
C GLU A 149 -33.48 7.04 34.54
N HIS A 150 -34.44 7.96 34.53
CA HIS A 150 -35.18 8.42 33.36
C HIS A 150 -34.28 8.93 32.22
N PRO A 151 -34.54 8.54 30.95
CA PRO A 151 -33.83 9.13 29.83
C PRO A 151 -34.36 10.55 29.55
N LYS A 152 -33.48 11.54 29.69
CA LYS A 152 -33.68 12.88 29.12
C LYS A 152 -33.69 12.77 27.60
N THR A 153 -34.79 13.22 27.01
CA THR A 153 -35.02 13.31 25.56
C THR A 153 -33.93 14.19 24.91
N PRO A 154 -33.21 13.71 23.88
CA PRO A 154 -32.37 14.59 23.08
C PRO A 154 -33.26 15.49 22.21
N ALA A 155 -32.98 16.80 22.24
CA ALA A 155 -33.64 17.79 21.41
C ALA A 155 -33.48 17.44 19.92
N GLY A 156 -34.60 17.46 19.19
CA GLY A 156 -34.62 17.22 17.75
C GLY A 156 -33.83 18.27 16.96
N PRO A 157 -33.40 17.94 15.73
CA PRO A 157 -32.64 18.85 14.88
C PRO A 157 -33.50 20.03 14.42
N ASP A 158 -32.97 21.24 14.57
CA ASP A 158 -33.55 22.46 14.03
C ASP A 158 -33.75 22.38 12.50
N ALA A 159 -34.89 22.90 12.06
CA ALA A 159 -35.29 23.01 10.67
C ALA A 159 -34.34 23.93 9.85
N PRO A 160 -34.34 23.81 8.52
CA PRO A 160 -33.28 24.37 7.67
C PRO A 160 -33.29 25.90 7.61
N ALA A 161 -32.12 26.50 7.79
CA ALA A 161 -31.88 27.92 7.56
C ALA A 161 -32.04 28.28 6.08
N ARG A 162 -32.74 29.39 5.82
CA ARG A 162 -33.01 29.98 4.50
C ARG A 162 -31.72 30.23 3.68
N PRO A 163 -31.77 30.12 2.34
CA PRO A 163 -30.60 30.32 1.49
C PRO A 163 -30.13 31.78 1.52
N ARG A 164 -28.83 31.98 1.79
CA ARG A 164 -28.19 33.30 1.69
C ARG A 164 -27.88 33.62 0.22
N PRO A 165 -28.02 34.89 -0.22
CA PRO A 165 -27.78 35.27 -1.61
C PRO A 165 -26.31 35.06 -2.04
N ALA A 166 -26.09 34.57 -3.25
CA ALA A 166 -24.76 34.38 -3.83
C ALA A 166 -24.04 35.74 -4.06
N PRO A 167 -22.74 35.85 -3.76
CA PRO A 167 -21.96 37.06 -4.02
C PRO A 167 -21.64 37.25 -5.51
N LYS A 168 -21.54 38.52 -5.95
CA LYS A 168 -21.38 38.93 -7.35
C LYS A 168 -19.95 38.71 -7.87
N PRO A 169 -19.73 38.59 -9.19
CA PRO A 169 -18.47 38.12 -9.78
C PRO A 169 -17.26 39.08 -9.71
N SER A 170 -17.41 40.27 -9.11
CA SER A 170 -16.36 41.31 -9.14
C SER A 170 -15.38 41.26 -7.97
N GLU A 171 -15.46 40.28 -7.08
CA GLU A 171 -14.53 40.12 -5.94
C GLU A 171 -13.44 39.05 -6.16
N VAL A 172 -13.39 38.39 -7.33
CA VAL A 172 -12.45 37.29 -7.63
C VAL A 172 -11.21 37.74 -8.43
N PHE A 173 -11.06 39.03 -8.74
CA PHE A 173 -9.91 39.54 -9.51
C PHE A 173 -9.26 40.79 -8.88
N PRO A 174 -8.26 40.63 -7.98
CA PRO A 174 -7.43 41.76 -7.56
C PRO A 174 -6.58 42.28 -8.74
N PRO A 175 -6.45 43.62 -8.93
CA PRO A 175 -5.68 44.18 -10.03
C PRO A 175 -4.17 43.91 -9.87
N ARG A 176 -3.54 43.50 -10.98
CA ARG A 176 -2.11 43.17 -11.10
C ARG A 176 -1.23 44.34 -10.63
N ARG A 177 -0.36 44.10 -9.63
CA ARG A 177 0.76 44.98 -9.29
C ARG A 177 1.79 44.95 -10.42
N ARG A 178 2.19 46.12 -10.93
CA ARG A 178 3.30 46.27 -11.88
C ARG A 178 4.65 46.00 -11.17
N PRO A 179 5.63 45.33 -11.82
CA PRO A 179 6.95 45.13 -11.25
C PRO A 179 7.75 46.44 -11.18
N ALA A 180 8.50 46.63 -10.09
CA ALA A 180 9.39 47.77 -9.87
C ALA A 180 10.67 47.69 -10.72
N PRO A 181 11.26 48.83 -11.12
CA PRO A 181 12.49 48.86 -11.93
C PRO A 181 13.74 48.44 -11.14
N ALA A 182 14.69 47.81 -11.85
CA ALA A 182 15.96 47.30 -11.31
C ALA A 182 16.93 48.44 -10.88
N PRO A 183 17.80 48.21 -9.87
CA PRO A 183 18.80 49.19 -9.46
C PRO A 183 19.96 49.31 -10.47
N PRO A 184 20.58 50.50 -10.61
CA PRO A 184 21.64 50.75 -11.58
C PRO A 184 22.98 50.13 -11.18
N SER A 185 23.74 49.73 -12.21
CA SER A 185 25.08 49.16 -12.13
C SER A 185 26.11 50.16 -11.61
N GLU A 186 26.81 49.80 -10.54
CA GLU A 186 28.02 50.52 -10.11
C GLU A 186 29.20 50.10 -10.96
N GLU A 187 29.60 51.03 -11.82
CA GLU A 187 30.88 51.08 -12.50
C GLU A 187 31.94 51.47 -11.46
N ARG A 188 32.92 50.59 -11.20
CA ARG A 188 34.21 51.00 -10.62
C ARG A 188 35.36 50.41 -11.40
N ALA A 189 36.03 51.33 -12.07
CA ALA A 189 37.30 51.17 -12.75
C ALA A 189 38.46 50.94 -11.77
N VAL A 190 39.43 50.17 -12.26
CA VAL A 190 40.89 50.37 -12.22
C VAL A 190 41.45 51.28 -11.11
N SER A 191 42.30 50.69 -10.28
CA SER A 191 43.60 51.24 -9.86
C SER A 191 44.52 50.09 -9.49
#